data_AF-A0A1R3UX38-F1
#
_entry.id   AF-A0A1R3UX38-F1
#
_cell.length_a   1.000
_cell.length_b   1.000
_cell.length_c   1.000
_cell.angle_alpha   90.00
_cell.angle_beta   90.00
_cell.angle_gamma   90.00
#
_symmetry.space_group_name_H-M   'P 1'
#
loop_
_entity.id
_entity.type
_entity.pdbx_description
1 polymer ?
#
loop_
_entity_poly.entity_id
_entity_poly.type
_entity_poly.pdbx_seq_one_letter_code
_entity_poly.pdbx_strand_id
1 'polypeptide(L)'
;GWYSYDPKLNLFYYGSGNPGTWNPDQRPGDNKWSMSIWARNPETGEVKWVYQMTPHDAWDYDGVNEMVLIDTKDGKKILTHFDRNGFGYTLDRTNGKVLVANA
;
A
#
# COMPACT_ATOMS: atom_id res chain seq x y z
N GLY A 1 4.65 9.23 -6.51
CA GLY A 1 3.40 8.70 -5.97
C GLY A 1 2.55 9.82 -5.41
N TRP A 2 1.38 9.47 -4.91
CA TRP A 2 0.41 10.38 -4.29
C TRP A 2 0.23 10.05 -2.80
N TYR A 3 -0.25 11.02 -2.02
CA TYR A 3 -0.56 10.85 -0.59
C TYR A 3 -2.05 11.05 -0.35
N SER A 4 -2.64 10.27 0.55
CA SER A 4 -3.98 10.52 1.07
C SER A 4 -3.98 10.60 2.58
N TYR A 5 -5.00 11.22 3.17
CA TYR A 5 -5.10 11.46 4.60
C TYR A 5 -6.54 11.30 5.10
N ASP A 6 -6.72 10.57 6.20
CA ASP A 6 -7.99 10.50 6.92
C ASP A 6 -7.89 11.24 8.27
N PRO A 7 -8.47 12.44 8.40
CA PRO A 7 -8.42 13.22 9.63
C PRO A 7 -9.14 12.55 10.81
N LYS A 8 -10.12 11.66 10.56
CA LYS A 8 -10.83 10.95 11.64
C LYS A 8 -9.99 9.84 12.25
N LEU A 9 -9.01 9.33 11.51
CA LEU A 9 -8.10 8.27 11.97
C LEU A 9 -6.72 8.80 12.36
N ASN A 10 -6.41 10.06 12.01
CA ASN A 10 -5.08 10.66 12.05
C ASN A 10 -4.03 9.77 11.36
N LEU A 11 -4.34 9.35 10.12
CA LEU A 11 -3.48 8.49 9.31
C LEU A 11 -3.30 9.05 7.91
N PHE A 12 -2.06 9.12 7.45
CA PHE A 12 -1.74 9.32 6.04
C PHE A 12 -1.29 8.02 5.39
N TYR A 13 -1.60 7.86 4.12
CA TYR A 13 -1.39 6.64 3.35
C TYR A 13 -0.57 6.93 2.10
N TYR A 14 0.35 6.01 1.78
CA TYR A 14 1.20 6.09 0.60
C TYR A 14 1.72 4.71 0.19
N GLY A 15 2.29 4.65 -0.99
CA GLY A 15 2.92 3.46 -1.54
C GLY A 15 4.45 3.56 -1.62
N SER A 16 5.17 2.48 -1.36
CA SER A 16 6.62 2.38 -1.63
C SER A 16 6.90 1.76 -2.99
N GLY A 17 7.95 2.25 -3.65
CA GLY A 17 8.38 1.78 -4.97
C GLY A 17 9.27 0.55 -4.95
N ASN A 18 9.96 0.33 -6.07
CA ASN A 18 10.73 -0.86 -6.36
C ASN A 18 11.98 -1.07 -5.47
N PRO A 19 12.43 -2.33 -5.25
CA PRO A 19 13.51 -2.67 -4.33
C PRO A 19 14.93 -2.41 -4.89
N GLY A 20 15.14 -1.28 -5.58
CA GLY A 20 16.42 -0.90 -6.14
C GLY A 20 16.73 -1.59 -7.47
N THR A 21 17.70 -2.51 -7.49
CA THR A 21 18.13 -3.18 -8.73
C THR A 21 16.99 -4.02 -9.32
N TRP A 22 16.86 -4.03 -10.65
CA TRP A 22 15.83 -4.81 -11.34
C TRP A 22 16.19 -6.30 -11.47
N ASN A 23 17.46 -6.68 -11.27
CA ASN A 23 17.85 -8.08 -11.25
C ASN A 23 17.52 -8.71 -9.88
N PRO A 24 16.48 -9.55 -9.76
CA PRO A 24 16.06 -10.12 -8.48
C PRO A 24 17.11 -11.08 -7.88
N ASP A 25 17.91 -11.75 -8.72
CA ASP A 25 18.91 -12.73 -8.28
C ASP A 25 20.01 -12.09 -7.41
N GLN A 26 20.22 -10.77 -7.53
CA GLN A 26 21.19 -10.02 -6.72
C GLN A 26 20.68 -9.64 -5.33
N ARG A 27 19.37 -9.77 -5.08
CA ARG A 27 18.72 -9.30 -3.84
C ARG A 27 17.69 -10.33 -3.33
N PRO A 28 18.15 -11.50 -2.87
CA PRO A 28 17.25 -12.55 -2.38
C PRO A 28 16.39 -12.08 -1.19
N GLY A 29 15.21 -12.68 -1.06
CA GLY A 29 14.25 -12.41 0.00
C GLY A 29 13.18 -11.39 -0.38
N ASP A 30 12.20 -11.20 0.50
CA ASP A 30 11.00 -10.39 0.23
C ASP A 30 11.26 -8.90 -0.11
N ASN A 31 12.47 -8.42 0.18
CA ASN A 31 12.89 -7.03 0.00
C ASN A 31 11.96 -6.03 0.71
N LYS A 32 11.52 -6.37 1.93
CA LYS A 32 10.64 -5.51 2.71
C LYS A 32 11.35 -4.22 3.11
N TRP A 33 10.66 -3.07 3.09
CA TRP A 33 9.23 -2.87 2.80
C TRP A 33 9.01 -2.15 1.45
N SER A 34 9.66 -2.63 0.39
CA SER A 34 9.33 -2.21 -1.00
C SER A 34 7.92 -2.65 -1.40
N MET A 35 7.36 -2.05 -2.46
CA MET A 35 6.06 -2.45 -3.05
C MET A 35 4.92 -2.57 -2.03
N SER A 36 4.86 -1.64 -1.08
CA SER A 36 3.97 -1.74 0.09
C SER A 36 3.05 -0.54 0.21
N ILE A 37 1.81 -0.81 0.62
CA ILE A 37 0.86 0.21 1.11
C ILE A 37 1.16 0.47 2.58
N TRP A 38 1.28 1.74 2.94
CA TRP A 38 1.58 2.19 4.29
C TRP A 38 0.42 3.00 4.86
N ALA A 39 0.20 2.86 6.17
CA ALA A 39 -0.53 3.84 6.96
C ALA A 39 0.34 4.30 8.14
N ARG A 40 0.53 5.62 8.25
CA ARG A 40 1.37 6.22 9.28
C ARG A 40 0.66 7.35 10.00
N ASN A 41 1.02 7.55 11.26
CA ASN A 41 0.66 8.75 12.00
C ASN A 41 1.45 9.94 11.40
N PRO A 42 0.80 11.05 11.00
CA PRO A 42 1.47 12.19 10.39
C PRO A 42 2.31 13.02 11.39
N GLU A 43 2.05 12.93 12.68
CA GLU A 43 2.78 13.66 13.73
C GLU A 43 4.05 12.92 14.14
N THR A 44 3.95 11.61 14.35
CA THR A 44 5.07 10.80 14.87
C THR A 44 5.83 10.04 13.79
N GLY A 45 5.22 9.85 12.61
CA GLY A 45 5.75 8.99 11.55
C GLY A 45 5.62 7.49 11.83
N GLU A 46 5.07 7.08 12.99
CA GLU A 46 4.92 5.68 13.35
C GLU A 46 3.99 4.93 12.40
N VAL A 47 4.33 3.70 12.08
CA VAL A 47 3.53 2.81 11.23
C VAL A 47 2.40 2.24 12.04
N LYS A 48 1.15 2.45 11.59
CA LYS A 48 -0.01 1.75 12.16
C LYS A 48 -0.18 0.38 11.54
N TRP A 49 -0.07 0.30 10.22
CA TRP A 49 -0.08 -0.95 9.47
C TRP A 49 0.65 -0.79 8.14
N VAL A 50 1.09 -1.91 7.58
CA VAL A 50 1.76 -1.99 6.28
C VAL A 50 1.38 -3.30 5.60
N TYR A 51 1.17 -3.27 4.29
CA TYR A 51 0.86 -4.44 3.47
C TYR A 51 1.72 -4.44 2.21
N GLN A 52 2.55 -5.49 2.02
CA GLN A 52 3.38 -5.64 0.84
C GLN A 52 2.60 -6.35 -0.27
N MET A 53 2.41 -5.67 -1.40
CA MET A 53 1.64 -6.15 -2.56
C MET A 53 2.45 -7.10 -3.42
N THR A 54 3.73 -6.75 -3.68
CA THR A 54 4.63 -7.51 -4.55
C THR A 54 5.92 -7.87 -3.81
N PRO A 55 5.94 -8.95 -3.00
CA PRO A 55 7.17 -9.45 -2.38
C PRO A 55 8.18 -9.91 -3.43
N HIS A 56 9.45 -9.56 -3.22
CA HIS A 56 10.55 -9.92 -4.13
C HIS A 56 10.25 -9.57 -5.60
N ASP A 57 9.84 -8.31 -5.85
CA ASP A 57 9.52 -7.83 -7.20
C ASP A 57 10.62 -8.16 -8.21
N ALA A 58 10.23 -8.62 -9.40
CA ALA A 58 11.13 -8.95 -10.50
C ALA A 58 10.80 -8.16 -11.78
N TRP A 59 9.87 -7.19 -11.71
CA TRP A 59 9.25 -6.58 -12.88
C TRP A 59 9.09 -5.06 -12.82
N ASP A 60 9.62 -4.40 -11.78
CA ASP A 60 9.50 -2.96 -11.59
C ASP A 60 8.04 -2.50 -11.46
N TYR A 61 7.23 -3.29 -10.74
CA TYR A 61 5.85 -2.93 -10.44
C TYR A 61 5.76 -2.00 -9.24
N ASP A 62 6.26 -0.76 -9.39
CA ASP A 62 6.24 0.26 -8.34
C ASP A 62 4.87 0.38 -7.66
N GLY A 63 4.85 0.14 -6.35
CA GLY A 63 3.65 0.23 -5.51
C GLY A 63 3.15 1.64 -5.23
N VAL A 64 3.45 2.64 -6.07
CA VAL A 64 3.38 4.08 -5.73
C VAL A 64 2.09 4.79 -6.16
N ASN A 65 1.16 4.07 -6.78
CA ASN A 65 -0.13 4.62 -7.20
C ASN A 65 -0.95 5.10 -5.99
N GLU A 66 -1.99 5.88 -6.25
CA GLU A 66 -2.80 6.55 -5.23
C GLU A 66 -3.52 5.60 -4.28
N MET A 67 -3.88 6.14 -3.11
CA MET A 67 -4.62 5.45 -2.06
C MET A 67 -6.00 6.12 -1.90
N VAL A 68 -7.00 5.68 -2.65
CA VAL A 68 -8.33 6.31 -2.70
C VAL A 68 -9.14 5.94 -1.46
N LEU A 69 -9.46 6.92 -0.62
CA LEU A 69 -10.18 6.70 0.64
C LEU A 69 -11.69 6.86 0.41
N ILE A 70 -12.46 5.81 0.71
CA ILE A 70 -13.91 5.78 0.48
C ILE A 70 -14.63 5.37 1.76
N ASP A 71 -15.64 6.15 2.15
CA ASP A 71 -16.64 5.74 3.14
C ASP A 71 -17.81 5.09 2.39
N THR A 72 -17.99 3.79 2.62
CA THR A 72 -19.06 3.01 2.00
C THR A 72 -20.43 3.31 2.62
N LYS A 73 -21.51 2.96 1.92
CA LYS A 73 -22.89 3.20 2.40
C LYS A 73 -23.20 2.46 3.70
N ASP A 74 -22.56 1.31 3.95
CA ASP A 74 -22.66 0.53 5.19
C ASP A 74 -21.68 1.00 6.28
N GLY A 75 -21.03 2.15 6.09
CA GLY A 75 -20.19 2.81 7.08
C GLY A 75 -18.76 2.26 7.19
N LYS A 76 -18.38 1.29 6.36
CA LYS A 76 -16.99 0.79 6.32
C LYS A 76 -16.06 1.82 5.71
N LYS A 77 -14.87 1.91 6.30
CA LYS A 77 -13.77 2.77 5.89
C LYS A 77 -12.78 2.00 5.04
N ILE A 78 -12.87 2.13 3.72
CA ILE A 78 -11.98 1.40 2.80
C ILE A 78 -10.93 2.32 2.17
N LEU A 79 -9.85 1.70 1.71
CA LEU A 79 -8.83 2.25 0.81
C LEU A 79 -8.82 1.38 -0.43
N THR A 80 -8.92 2.00 -1.61
CA THR A 80 -8.78 1.33 -2.91
C THR A 80 -7.50 1.78 -3.58
N HIS A 81 -6.74 0.84 -4.12
CA HIS A 81 -5.45 1.06 -4.77
C HIS A 81 -5.37 0.19 -6.02
N PHE A 82 -5.10 0.79 -7.17
CA PHE A 82 -4.87 0.08 -8.42
C PHE A 82 -3.37 0.02 -8.66
N ASP A 83 -2.77 -1.14 -8.46
CA ASP A 83 -1.31 -1.27 -8.50
C ASP A 83 -0.78 -1.50 -9.92
N ARG A 84 0.52 -1.20 -10.11
CA ARG A 84 1.23 -1.48 -11.37
C ARG A 84 1.29 -2.97 -11.70
N ASN A 85 1.18 -3.86 -10.71
CA ASN A 85 1.17 -5.30 -10.92
C ASN A 85 -0.12 -5.85 -11.56
N GLY A 86 -1.10 -4.97 -11.85
CA GLY A 86 -2.36 -5.32 -12.51
C GLY A 86 -3.51 -5.66 -11.56
N PHE A 87 -3.28 -5.71 -10.24
CA PHE A 87 -4.33 -5.96 -9.26
C PHE A 87 -4.97 -4.67 -8.74
N GLY A 88 -6.30 -4.70 -8.61
CA GLY A 88 -7.06 -3.77 -7.80
C GLY A 88 -7.18 -4.28 -6.36
N TYR A 89 -6.61 -3.53 -5.41
CA TYR A 89 -6.66 -3.83 -3.99
C TYR A 89 -7.71 -2.97 -3.28
N THR A 90 -8.54 -3.61 -2.45
CA THR A 90 -9.40 -2.91 -1.47
C THR A 90 -9.06 -3.39 -0.07
N LEU A 91 -8.66 -2.47 0.80
CA LEU A 91 -8.27 -2.72 2.19
C LEU A 91 -9.20 -1.97 3.15
N ASP A 92 -9.40 -2.52 4.35
CA ASP A 92 -9.90 -1.75 5.50
C ASP A 92 -8.79 -0.80 5.96
N ARG A 93 -9.00 0.51 5.77
CA ARG A 93 -7.94 1.49 6.05
C ARG A 93 -7.68 1.71 7.54
N THR A 94 -8.52 1.19 8.42
CA THR A 94 -8.33 1.29 9.88
C THR A 94 -7.25 0.34 10.39
N ASN A 95 -7.05 -0.80 9.72
CA ASN A 95 -6.22 -1.91 10.21
C ASN A 95 -5.36 -2.61 9.13
N GLY A 96 -5.53 -2.27 7.85
CA GLY A 96 -4.73 -2.82 6.75
C GLY A 96 -5.18 -4.21 6.26
N LYS A 97 -6.33 -4.73 6.73
CA LYS A 97 -6.85 -6.02 6.27
C LYS A 97 -7.29 -5.92 4.81
N VAL A 98 -6.73 -6.79 3.96
CA VAL A 98 -7.18 -6.95 2.57
C VAL A 98 -8.57 -7.54 2.53
N LEU A 99 -9.49 -6.86 1.85
CA LEU A 99 -10.88 -7.26 1.65
C LEU A 99 -11.07 -7.87 0.26
N VAL A 100 -10.43 -7.28 -0.76
CA VAL A 100 -10.45 -7.72 -2.15
C VAL A 100 -9.07 -7.50 -2.76
N ALA A 101 -8.60 -8.47 -3.56
CA ALA A 101 -7.42 -8.37 -4.40
C ALA A 101 -7.67 -9.17 -5.67
N ASN A 102 -8.09 -8.48 -6.74
CA ASN A 102 -8.45 -9.10 -8.02
C ASN A 102 -7.65 -8.47 -9.16
N ALA A 103 -7.28 -9.28 -10.14
CA ALA A 103 -6.69 -8.86 -11.42
C ALA A 103 -7.77 -8.69 -12.49
#